data_AF-A0A0Q8G2B5-F1
#
_entry.id   AF-A0A0Q8G2B5-F1
#
_cell.length_a   1.000
_cell.length_b   1.000
_cell.length_c   1.000
_cell.angle_alpha   90.00
_cell.angle_beta   90.00
_cell.angle_gamma   90.00
#
_symmetry.space_group_name_H-M   'P 1'
#
loop_
_entity.id
_entity.type
_entity.pdbx_description
1 polymer ?
#
loop_
_entity_poly.entity_id
_entity_poly.type
_entity_poly.pdbx_seq_one_letter_code
_entity_poly.pdbx_strand_id
1 'polypeptide(L)'
;MADGEITLKIDEALAERLKARAEAVGQSVEDFALRLLEEDAAIWQEVDAICDATIANDDGIPLEELESWMRGWGTSDGPSPPR
;
A
#
# COMPACT_ATOMS: atom_id res chain seq x y z
N MET A 1 4.69 -18.02 -21.64
CA MET A 1 4.61 -17.92 -20.17
C MET A 1 4.66 -19.35 -19.67
N ALA A 2 5.63 -19.71 -18.84
CA ALA A 2 5.65 -21.05 -18.27
C ALA A 2 4.65 -21.08 -17.11
N ASP A 3 3.59 -21.87 -17.22
CA ASP A 3 2.74 -22.17 -16.07
C ASP A 3 3.58 -22.99 -15.08
N GLY A 4 3.89 -22.38 -13.94
CA GLY A 4 4.60 -23.02 -12.85
C GLY A 4 3.63 -23.29 -11.71
N GLU A 5 3.39 -24.55 -11.39
CA GLU A 5 2.68 -24.93 -10.17
C GLU A 5 3.69 -24.99 -9.01
N ILE A 6 3.36 -24.36 -7.87
CA ILE A 6 4.15 -24.46 -6.65
C ILE A 6 3.25 -24.90 -5.49
N THR A 7 3.78 -25.78 -4.64
CA THR A 7 3.11 -26.19 -3.40
C THR A 7 3.85 -25.59 -2.21
N LEU A 8 3.19 -24.72 -1.45
CA LEU A 8 3.72 -24.13 -0.23
C LEU A 8 3.21 -24.89 1.01
N LYS A 9 4.15 -25.33 1.86
CA LYS A 9 3.81 -25.88 3.18
C LYS A 9 3.96 -24.79 4.22
N ILE A 10 2.85 -24.46 4.89
CA ILE A 10 2.77 -23.49 5.98
C ILE A 10 2.24 -24.17 7.24
N ASP A 11 2.50 -23.58 8.40
CA ASP A 11 1.91 -24.06 9.64
C ASP A 11 0.39 -23.86 9.67
N GLU A 12 -0.28 -24.63 10.53
CA GLU A 12 -1.73 -24.64 10.64
C GLU A 12 -2.31 -23.26 11.01
N ALA A 13 -1.66 -22.53 11.92
CA ALA A 13 -2.15 -21.22 12.35
C ALA A 13 -2.08 -20.20 11.21
N LEU A 14 -1.03 -20.26 10.38
CA LEU A 14 -0.92 -19.41 9.19
C LEU A 14 -1.94 -19.80 8.11
N ALA A 15 -2.21 -21.10 7.92
CA ALA A 15 -3.22 -21.58 6.98
C ALA A 15 -4.62 -21.10 7.36
N GLU A 16 -5.00 -21.21 8.63
CA GLU A 16 -6.31 -20.74 9.11
C GLU A 16 -6.45 -19.23 9.00
N ARG A 17 -5.39 -18.47 9.28
CA ARG A 17 -5.39 -17.01 9.08
C ARG A 17 -5.56 -16.64 7.60
N LEU A 18 -4.92 -17.37 6.69
CA LEU A 18 -5.04 -17.13 5.25
C LEU A 18 -6.49 -17.38 4.78
N LYS A 19 -7.07 -18.51 5.18
CA LYS A 19 -8.47 -18.85 4.87
C LYS A 19 -9.44 -17.79 5.38
N ALA A 20 -9.34 -17.42 6.66
CA ALA A 20 -10.23 -16.45 7.28
C ALA A 20 -10.17 -15.08 6.58
N ARG A 21 -8.98 -14.67 6.12
CA ARG A 21 -8.83 -13.42 5.37
C ARG A 21 -9.42 -13.50 3.96
N ALA A 22 -9.20 -14.61 3.25
CA ALA A 22 -9.79 -14.84 1.93
C ALA A 22 -11.33 -14.83 2.00
N GLU A 23 -11.89 -15.50 3.00
CA GLU A 23 -13.34 -15.53 3.25
C GLU A 23 -13.91 -14.15 3.57
N ALA A 24 -13.21 -13.36 4.39
CA ALA A 24 -13.64 -12.00 4.75
C ALA A 24 -13.76 -11.05 3.54
N VAL A 25 -13.00 -11.31 2.47
CA VAL A 25 -13.07 -10.53 1.22
C VAL A 25 -13.83 -11.27 0.11
N GLY A 26 -14.44 -12.42 0.41
CA GLY A 26 -15.24 -13.20 -0.54
C GLY A 26 -14.44 -13.84 -1.68
N GLN A 27 -13.14 -14.11 -1.47
CA GLN A 27 -12.24 -14.69 -2.46
C GLN A 27 -11.91 -16.14 -2.14
N SER A 28 -11.50 -16.91 -3.16
CA SER A 28 -10.85 -18.19 -2.91
C SER A 28 -9.49 -17.98 -2.26
N VAL A 29 -9.00 -18.99 -1.52
CA VAL A 29 -7.67 -18.93 -0.87
C VAL A 29 -6.56 -18.73 -1.90
N GLU A 30 -6.70 -19.35 -3.07
CA GLU A 30 -5.75 -19.26 -4.17
C GLU A 30 -5.72 -17.85 -4.77
N ASP A 31 -6.90 -17.32 -5.17
CA ASP A 31 -7.00 -15.97 -5.73
C ASP A 31 -6.50 -14.91 -4.75
N PHE A 32 -6.82 -15.08 -3.46
CA PHE A 32 -6.37 -14.19 -2.41
C PHE A 32 -4.84 -14.23 -2.24
N ALA A 33 -4.23 -15.42 -2.27
CA ALA A 33 -2.79 -15.57 -2.16
C ALA A 33 -2.04 -15.02 -3.39
N LEU A 34 -2.56 -15.26 -4.59
CA LEU A 34 -1.99 -14.71 -5.83
C LEU A 34 -2.06 -13.19 -5.85
N ARG A 35 -3.21 -12.61 -5.49
CA ARG A 35 -3.37 -11.15 -5.38
C ARG A 35 -2.36 -10.53 -4.42
N LEU A 36 -2.11 -11.17 -3.27
CA LEU A 36 -1.11 -10.66 -2.31
C LEU A 36 0.32 -10.67 -2.87
N LEU A 37 0.67 -11.65 -3.70
CA LEU A 37 1.98 -11.71 -4.37
C LEU A 37 2.12 -10.63 -5.44
N GLU A 38 1.03 -10.28 -6.12
CA GLU A 38 1.00 -9.19 -7.11
C GLU A 38 1.03 -7.80 -6.45
N GLU A 39 0.27 -7.61 -5.36
CA GLU A 39 0.19 -6.34 -4.64
C GLU A 39 1.50 -5.95 -3.95
N ASP A 40 2.23 -6.92 -3.37
CA ASP A 40 3.53 -6.66 -2.73
C ASP A 40 4.54 -6.06 -3.72
N ALA A 41 4.50 -6.50 -4.97
CA ALA A 41 5.36 -5.98 -6.02
C ALA A 41 4.93 -4.58 -6.51
N ALA A 42 3.63 -4.28 -6.51
CA ALA A 42 3.09 -3.07 -7.15
C ALA A 42 3.07 -1.84 -6.22
N ILE A 43 2.72 -2.01 -4.94
CA ILE A 43 2.48 -0.87 -4.03
C ILE A 43 3.74 -0.04 -3.80
N TRP A 44 4.88 -0.70 -3.57
CA TRP A 44 6.14 0.01 -3.32
C TRP A 44 6.74 0.60 -4.57
N GLN A 45 6.53 -0.02 -5.75
CA GLN A 45 6.97 0.54 -7.02
C GLN A 45 6.24 1.85 -7.36
N GLU A 46 4.94 1.93 -7.08
CA GLU A 46 4.17 3.15 -7.30
C GLU A 46 4.62 4.27 -6.35
N VAL A 47 4.84 3.94 -5.07
CA VAL A 47 5.36 4.89 -4.07
C VAL A 47 6.74 5.41 -4.48
N ASP A 48 7.66 4.52 -4.85
CA ASP A 48 9.00 4.90 -5.31
C ASP A 48 8.93 5.79 -6.55
N ALA A 49 8.09 5.45 -7.52
CA ALA A 49 7.91 6.25 -8.73
C ALA A 49 7.36 7.66 -8.44
N ILE A 50 6.44 7.79 -7.48
CA ILE A 50 5.94 9.11 -7.03
C ILE A 50 7.07 9.90 -6.38
N CYS A 51 7.85 9.30 -5.48
CA CYS A 51 8.97 9.98 -4.83
C CYS A 51 10.03 10.44 -5.84
N ASP A 52 10.40 9.57 -6.79
CA ASP A 52 11.37 9.88 -7.84
C ASP A 52 10.86 11.02 -8.75
N ALA A 53 9.60 10.98 -9.15
CA ALA A 53 8.99 12.04 -9.96
C ALA A 53 8.99 13.38 -9.20
N THR A 54 8.66 13.37 -7.91
CA THR A 54 8.65 14.58 -7.08
C THR A 54 10.03 15.21 -6.93
N ILE A 55 11.07 14.40 -6.74
CA ILE A 55 12.46 14.89 -6.72
C ILE A 55 12.87 15.43 -8.09
N ALA A 56 12.49 14.75 -9.17
CA ALA A 56 12.85 15.15 -10.52
C ALA A 56 12.18 16.45 -10.97
N ASN A 57 10.93 16.68 -10.56
CA ASN A 57 10.12 17.84 -10.94
C ASN A 57 10.25 19.01 -9.95
N ASP A 58 10.84 18.80 -8.77
CA ASP A 58 10.90 19.77 -7.67
C ASP A 58 9.50 20.30 -7.29
N ASP A 59 8.50 19.41 -7.33
CA ASP A 59 7.07 19.71 -7.10
C ASP A 59 6.56 19.20 -5.74
N GLY A 60 7.49 18.85 -4.85
CA GLY A 60 7.20 18.38 -3.49
C GLY A 60 6.88 19.51 -2.52
N ILE A 61 6.14 19.17 -1.46
CA ILE A 61 5.84 20.11 -0.38
C ILE A 61 6.96 20.05 0.67
N PRO A 62 7.60 21.18 1.04
CA PRO A 62 8.55 21.21 2.15
C PRO A 62 7.92 20.72 3.45
N LEU A 63 8.68 19.93 4.21
CA LEU A 63 8.17 19.31 5.43
C LEU A 63 7.68 20.35 6.45
N GLU A 64 8.35 21.49 6.54
CA GLU A 64 7.98 22.57 7.45
C GLU A 64 6.61 23.18 7.09
N GLU A 65 6.29 23.28 5.80
CA GLU A 65 5.01 23.78 5.32
C GLU A 65 3.88 22.77 5.57
N LEU A 66 4.15 21.48 5.33
CA LEU A 66 3.24 20.39 5.63
C LEU A 66 2.93 20.32 7.14
N GLU A 67 3.96 20.36 7.98
CA GLU A 67 3.81 20.30 9.43
C GLU A 67 2.98 21.47 9.98
N SER A 68 3.22 22.67 9.46
CA SER A 68 2.47 23.86 9.85
C SER A 68 0.98 23.70 9.54
N TRP A 69 0.66 23.24 8.33
CA TRP A 69 -0.72 22.94 7.93
C TRP A 69 -1.37 21.84 8.78
N MET A 70 -0.67 20.71 8.99
CA MET A 70 -1.18 19.57 9.76
C MET A 70 -1.55 19.95 11.20
N ARG A 71 -0.80 20.86 11.83
CA ARG A 71 -1.11 21.35 13.19
C ARG A 71 -2.42 22.12 13.26
N GLY A 72 -2.85 22.75 12.17
CA GLY A 72 -4.12 23.46 12.07
C GLY A 72 -5.27 22.62 11.50
N TRP A 73 -5.03 21.34 11.20
CA TRP A 73 -6.01 20.51 10.50
C TRP A 73 -7.28 20.29 11.35
N GLY A 74 -8.44 20.52 10.74
CA GLY A 74 -9.74 20.43 11.42
C GLY A 74 -10.13 21.65 12.27
N THR A 75 -9.30 22.69 12.30
CA THR A 75 -9.62 23.97 12.96
C THR A 75 -10.15 24.99 11.97
N SER A 76 -11.06 25.87 12.40
CA SER A 76 -11.69 26.87 11.53
C SER A 76 -10.73 27.94 11.00
N ASP A 77 -9.64 28.18 11.71
CA ASP A 77 -8.62 29.19 11.39
C ASP A 77 -7.25 28.57 11.03
N GLY A 78 -7.24 27.28 10.66
CA GLY A 78 -6.01 26.58 10.27
C GLY A 78 -5.40 27.14 8.97
N PRO A 79 -4.09 26.91 8.73
CA PRO A 79 -3.47 27.28 7.45
C PRO A 79 -4.19 26.61 6.28
N SER A 80 -4.14 27.22 5.09
CA SER A 80 -4.59 26.53 3.88
C SER A 80 -3.68 25.35 3.56
N PRO A 81 -4.19 24.27 2.93
CA PRO A 81 -3.35 23.17 2.47
C PRO A 81 -2.22 23.66 1.56
N PRO A 82 -0.99 23.16 1.73
CA PRO A 82 0.11 23.43 0.82
C PRO A 82 -0.20 22.87 -0.58
N ARG A 83 0.39 23.47 -1.62
CA ARG A 83 0.15 23.11 -3.03
C ARG A 83 1.11 22.05 -3.51
#